data_AF-T0PX60-F1
#
_entry.id   AF-T0PX60-F1
#
_cell.length_a   1.000
_cell.length_b   1.000
_cell.length_c   1.000
_cell.angle_alpha   90.00
_cell.angle_beta   90.00
_cell.angle_gamma   90.00
#
_symmetry.space_group_name_H-M   'P 1'
#
loop_
_entity.id
_entity.type
_entity.pdbx_description
1 polymer ?
#
loop_
_entity_poly.entity_id
_entity_poly.type
_entity_poly.pdbx_seq_one_letter_code
_entity_poly.pdbx_strand_id
1 'polypeptide(L)'
;MLTQDFAQYCRAGVWYVTFLMLAVSALACVYMVATRGIFEGLNMLELSRVGGIVWVGRPLLFLRSMTALCLLSTATFELQTSGYRSYFAAVPTPWYKIALAAGEVTWLVSVVNDVALIVTKEYSMYYTTANSILVWLIVATLAGAFPVEATVSLHPTCVLAQVDFQAVCNSGTIAIGQRDRLLLLSGIVVGCNIICFGVVRVYMERPKTRVRSLLLSSGAKFLFAHHNRIVQDVYYLDRASAALAGIITYRQGRRMFMLDVKLWRLFSTPLSLGNKSNSMLDSALPLCNPK
;
A
#
# COMPACT_ATOMS: atom_id res chain seq x y z
N MET A 1 11.91 -4.77 -27.13
CA MET A 1 11.12 -3.54 -26.97
C MET A 1 10.06 -3.69 -25.88
N LEU A 2 9.12 -4.64 -25.98
CA LEU A 2 8.01 -4.80 -25.00
C LEU A 2 8.42 -4.87 -23.51
N THR A 3 9.58 -5.47 -23.18
CA THR A 3 10.06 -5.63 -21.79
C THR A 3 10.60 -4.35 -21.17
N GLN A 4 11.20 -3.46 -21.97
CA GLN A 4 11.76 -2.20 -21.50
C GLN A 4 10.65 -1.18 -21.20
N ASP A 5 9.66 -1.10 -22.10
CA ASP A 5 8.51 -0.21 -21.93
C ASP A 5 7.69 -0.60 -20.70
N PHE A 6 7.51 -1.91 -20.47
CA PHE A 6 6.84 -2.43 -19.28
C PHE A 6 7.59 -2.07 -17.99
N ALA A 7 8.92 -2.21 -17.97
CA ALA A 7 9.73 -1.86 -16.80
C ALA A 7 9.67 -0.35 -16.51
N GLN A 8 9.70 0.49 -17.55
CA GLN A 8 9.55 1.94 -17.41
C GLN A 8 8.17 2.32 -16.86
N TYR A 9 7.11 1.68 -17.36
CA TYR A 9 5.75 1.88 -16.86
C TYR A 9 5.63 1.49 -15.38
N CYS A 10 6.13 0.32 -14.99
CA CYS A 10 6.14 -0.11 -13.59
C CYS A 10 6.89 0.89 -12.70
N ARG A 11 8.05 1.37 -13.15
CA ARG A 11 8.84 2.38 -12.42
C ARG A 11 8.07 3.69 -12.25
N ALA A 12 7.43 4.18 -13.32
CA ALA A 12 6.60 5.39 -13.26
C ALA A 12 5.41 5.22 -12.31
N GLY A 13 4.77 4.05 -12.33
CA GLY A 13 3.71 3.70 -11.39
C GLY A 13 4.18 3.73 -9.94
N VAL A 14 5.33 3.12 -9.63
CA VAL A 14 5.94 3.15 -8.29
C VAL A 14 6.22 4.59 -7.86
N TRP A 15 6.78 5.43 -8.74
CA TRP A 15 7.03 6.85 -8.45
C TRP A 15 5.75 7.63 -8.15
N TYR A 16 4.71 7.43 -8.96
CA TYR A 16 3.41 8.05 -8.76
C TYR A 16 2.82 7.70 -7.39
N VAL A 17 2.82 6.40 -7.02
CA VAL A 17 2.34 5.97 -5.71
C VAL A 17 3.15 6.61 -4.59
N THR A 18 4.49 6.62 -4.68
CA THR A 18 5.36 7.22 -3.65
C THR A 18 5.04 8.70 -3.46
N PHE A 19 4.94 9.47 -4.55
CA PHE A 19 4.68 10.91 -4.49
C PHE A 19 3.31 11.21 -3.87
N LEU A 20 2.26 10.47 -4.28
CA LEU A 20 0.94 10.64 -3.68
C LEU A 20 0.92 10.28 -2.20
N MET A 21 1.52 9.16 -1.80
CA MET A 21 1.58 8.79 -0.38
C MET A 21 2.31 9.85 0.44
N LEU A 22 3.39 10.42 -0.10
CA LEU A 22 4.11 11.53 0.54
C LEU A 22 3.23 12.78 0.66
N ALA A 23 2.48 13.15 -0.38
CA ALA A 23 1.57 14.29 -0.37
C ALA A 23 0.44 14.12 0.67
N VAL A 24 -0.16 12.93 0.75
CA VAL A 24 -1.20 12.61 1.74
C VAL A 24 -0.63 12.64 3.16
N SER A 25 0.58 12.11 3.36
CA SER A 25 1.29 12.16 4.64
C SER A 25 1.56 13.60 5.06
N ALA A 26 2.05 14.43 4.14
CA ALA A 26 2.31 15.84 4.38
C ALA A 26 1.01 16.60 4.73
N LEU A 27 -0.09 16.32 4.03
CA LEU A 27 -1.41 16.89 4.33
C LEU A 27 -1.89 16.49 5.73
N ALA A 28 -1.75 15.22 6.10
CA ALA A 28 -2.08 14.75 7.44
C ALA A 28 -1.21 15.47 8.50
N CYS A 29 0.09 15.63 8.27
CA CYS A 29 0.99 16.40 9.14
C CYS A 29 0.55 17.85 9.31
N VAL A 30 0.17 18.53 8.22
CA VAL A 30 -0.37 19.88 8.28
C VAL A 30 -1.62 19.93 9.17
N TYR A 31 -2.53 18.95 9.06
CA TYR A 31 -3.70 18.89 9.94
C TYR A 31 -3.36 18.57 11.39
N MET A 32 -2.39 17.69 11.66
CA MET A 32 -1.92 17.39 13.01
C MET A 32 -1.38 18.66 13.69
N VAL A 33 -0.59 19.45 12.97
CA VAL A 33 -0.07 20.74 13.49
C VAL A 33 -1.19 21.77 13.63
N ALA A 34 -2.05 21.92 12.62
CA ALA A 34 -3.15 22.89 12.63
C ALA A 34 -4.20 22.61 13.74
N THR A 35 -4.35 21.35 14.15
CA THR A 35 -5.24 20.93 15.25
C THR A 35 -4.54 20.86 16.60
N ARG A 36 -3.28 21.32 16.70
CA ARG A 36 -2.46 21.30 17.94
C ARG A 36 -2.34 19.91 18.56
N GLY A 37 -2.22 18.87 17.72
CA GLY A 37 -2.06 17.50 18.16
C GLY A 37 -3.36 16.79 18.58
N ILE A 38 -4.53 17.39 18.36
CA ILE A 38 -5.82 16.77 18.69
C ILE A 38 -6.26 15.87 17.53
N PHE A 39 -5.73 14.65 17.46
CA PHE A 39 -6.06 13.64 16.44
C PHE A 39 -5.97 12.21 17.01
N GLU A 40 -6.47 11.22 16.26
CA GLU A 40 -6.37 9.81 16.62
C GLU A 40 -5.12 9.18 15.99
N GLY A 41 -4.08 8.93 16.80
CA GLY A 41 -2.80 8.42 16.32
C GLY A 41 -2.89 7.03 15.70
N LEU A 42 -3.76 6.16 16.23
CA LEU A 42 -3.95 4.81 15.69
C LEU A 42 -4.47 4.83 14.24
N ASN A 43 -5.32 5.81 13.90
CA ASN A 43 -5.82 5.96 12.54
C ASN A 43 -4.71 6.37 11.56
N MET A 44 -3.65 7.03 12.03
CA MET A 44 -2.53 7.43 11.17
C MET A 44 -1.70 6.23 10.72
N LEU A 45 -1.67 5.15 11.52
CA LEU A 45 -1.02 3.89 11.14
C LEU A 45 -1.73 3.20 9.97
N GLU A 46 -3.00 3.54 9.74
CA GLU A 46 -3.81 3.04 8.63
C GLU A 46 -3.60 3.85 7.34
N LEU A 47 -2.59 4.73 7.27
CA LEU A 47 -2.24 5.49 6.07
C LEU A 47 -2.07 4.59 4.84
N SER A 48 -1.31 3.50 4.95
CA SER A 48 -1.06 2.62 3.80
C SER A 48 -2.29 1.82 3.38
N ARG A 49 -3.22 1.53 4.30
CA ARG A 49 -4.39 0.69 4.03
C ARG A 49 -5.61 1.51 3.64
N VAL A 50 -5.90 2.58 4.36
CA VAL A 50 -7.02 3.46 4.06
C VAL A 50 -6.55 4.54 3.08
N GLY A 51 -5.53 5.32 3.45
CA GLY A 51 -5.03 6.41 2.59
C GLY A 51 -4.59 5.92 1.22
N GLY A 52 -3.77 4.86 1.15
CA GLY A 52 -3.33 4.30 -0.12
C GLY A 52 -4.49 3.88 -1.02
N ILE A 53 -5.47 3.15 -0.50
CA ILE A 53 -6.59 2.66 -1.31
C ILE A 53 -7.46 3.81 -1.81
N VAL A 54 -7.61 4.85 -1.00
CA VAL A 54 -8.46 5.99 -1.30
C VAL A 54 -7.83 6.95 -2.30
N TRP A 55 -6.55 7.27 -2.14
CA TRP A 55 -5.87 8.29 -2.93
C TRP A 55 -5.20 7.73 -4.18
N VAL A 56 -4.69 6.50 -4.11
CA VAL A 56 -3.94 5.86 -5.21
C VAL A 56 -4.83 4.86 -5.95
N GLY A 57 -5.64 4.11 -5.23
CA GLY A 57 -6.51 3.08 -5.80
C GLY A 57 -5.84 1.70 -5.88
N ARG A 58 -6.69 0.66 -5.85
CA ARG A 58 -6.25 -0.74 -5.79
C ARG A 58 -5.36 -1.17 -6.96
N PRO A 59 -5.63 -0.82 -8.24
CA PRO A 59 -4.84 -1.31 -9.36
C PRO A 59 -3.38 -0.84 -9.33
N LEU A 60 -3.14 0.41 -8.95
CA LEU A 60 -1.79 0.97 -8.87
C LEU A 60 -1.02 0.46 -7.64
N LEU A 61 -1.70 0.22 -6.51
CA LEU A 61 -1.11 -0.47 -5.37
C LEU A 61 -0.76 -1.93 -5.70
N PHE A 62 -1.63 -2.61 -6.46
CA PHE A 62 -1.35 -3.95 -6.97
C PHE A 62 -0.12 -3.95 -7.88
N LEU A 63 -0.04 -3.03 -8.86
CA LEU A 63 1.13 -2.87 -9.73
C LEU A 63 2.42 -2.66 -8.93
N ARG A 64 2.39 -1.78 -7.92
CA ARG A 64 3.52 -1.52 -7.03
C ARG A 64 3.99 -2.79 -6.31
N SER A 65 3.05 -3.50 -5.69
CA SER A 65 3.36 -4.75 -4.99
C SER A 65 3.83 -5.86 -5.92
N MET A 66 3.28 -5.95 -7.13
CA MET A 66 3.69 -6.90 -8.16
C MET A 66 5.12 -6.62 -8.62
N THR A 67 5.48 -5.34 -8.77
CA THR A 67 6.86 -4.95 -9.10
C THR A 67 7.83 -5.41 -8.02
N ALA A 68 7.47 -5.28 -6.74
CA ALA A 68 8.28 -5.77 -5.63
C ALA A 68 8.39 -7.31 -5.60
N LEU A 69 7.28 -8.02 -5.86
CA LEU A 69 7.29 -9.49 -5.98
C LEU A 69 8.18 -9.95 -7.13
N CYS A 70 8.12 -9.28 -8.29
CA CYS A 70 9.00 -9.54 -9.41
C CYS A 70 10.47 -9.32 -9.03
N LEU A 71 10.80 -8.21 -8.36
CA LEU A 71 12.16 -7.93 -7.89
C LEU A 71 12.66 -8.99 -6.89
N LEU A 72 11.82 -9.40 -5.93
CA LEU A 72 12.16 -10.47 -4.96
C LEU A 72 12.24 -11.86 -5.59
N SER A 73 11.71 -12.03 -6.81
CA SER A 73 11.72 -13.27 -7.57
C SER A 73 12.75 -13.26 -8.71
N THR A 74 13.58 -12.23 -8.78
CA THR A 74 14.56 -12.02 -9.85
C THR A 74 15.96 -11.84 -9.24
N ALA A 75 16.96 -12.48 -9.83
CA ALA A 75 18.36 -12.29 -9.45
C ALA A 75 18.89 -10.92 -9.91
N THR A 76 19.77 -10.31 -9.11
CA THR A 76 20.41 -9.04 -9.44
C THR A 76 21.74 -9.25 -10.14
N PHE A 77 21.83 -8.83 -11.41
CA PHE A 77 23.08 -8.75 -12.15
C PHE A 77 23.54 -7.31 -12.31
N GLU A 78 24.82 -7.08 -12.08
CA GLU A 78 25.47 -5.83 -12.41
C GLU A 78 26.50 -6.05 -13.51
N LEU A 79 26.54 -5.13 -14.49
CA LEU A 79 27.59 -5.11 -15.49
C LEU A 79 28.83 -4.48 -14.85
N GLN A 80 29.84 -5.30 -14.61
CA GLN A 80 31.12 -4.85 -14.07
C GLN A 80 32.15 -4.73 -15.21
N THR A 81 33.11 -3.83 -15.03
CA THR A 81 34.22 -3.65 -15.99
C THR A 81 35.55 -3.88 -15.28
N SER A 82 36.39 -4.71 -15.87
CA SER A 82 37.79 -4.91 -15.43
C SER A 82 38.76 -3.97 -16.16
N GLY A 83 38.26 -2.91 -16.82
CA GLY A 83 39.04 -1.98 -17.63
C GLY A 83 39.21 -2.39 -19.10
N TYR A 84 39.28 -3.70 -19.37
CA TYR A 84 39.46 -4.24 -20.74
C TYR A 84 38.34 -5.18 -21.19
N ARG A 85 37.46 -5.61 -20.26
CA ARG A 85 36.32 -6.48 -20.54
C ARG A 85 35.15 -6.12 -19.63
N SER A 86 33.95 -6.11 -20.20
CA SER A 86 32.69 -6.00 -19.47
C SER A 86 32.12 -7.39 -19.25
N TYR A 87 31.68 -7.68 -18.03
CA TYR A 87 31.10 -8.97 -17.66
C TYR A 87 29.94 -8.79 -16.69
N PHE A 88 28.98 -9.71 -16.71
CA PHE A 88 27.88 -9.72 -15.74
C PHE A 88 28.30 -10.48 -14.49
N ALA A 89 28.15 -9.85 -13.33
CA ALA A 89 28.38 -10.48 -12.04
C ALA A 89 27.07 -10.52 -11.25
N ALA A 90 26.79 -11.66 -10.62
CA ALA A 90 25.71 -11.77 -9.66
C ALA A 90 26.16 -11.08 -8.37
N VAL A 91 25.48 -10.00 -7.99
CA VAL A 91 25.80 -9.24 -6.78
C VAL A 91 24.75 -9.56 -5.71
N PRO A 92 25.16 -10.01 -4.51
CA PRO A 92 24.21 -10.25 -3.42
C PRO A 92 23.42 -8.98 -3.09
N THR A 93 22.09 -9.09 -3.07
CA THR A 93 21.25 -7.97 -2.67
C THR A 93 21.39 -7.76 -1.15
N PRO A 94 21.74 -6.56 -0.68
CA PRO A 94 21.91 -6.30 0.74
C PRO A 94 20.59 -6.42 1.49
N TRP A 95 20.67 -6.85 2.76
CA TRP A 95 19.50 -7.20 3.59
C TRP A 95 18.45 -6.07 3.68
N TYR A 96 18.87 -4.80 3.71
CA TYR A 96 17.94 -3.66 3.83
C TYR A 96 17.11 -3.46 2.55
N LYS A 97 17.65 -3.77 1.37
CA LYS A 97 16.88 -3.75 0.11
C LYS A 97 15.87 -4.89 0.08
N ILE A 98 16.23 -6.06 0.63
CA ILE A 98 15.31 -7.19 0.77
C ILE A 98 14.17 -6.83 1.71
N ALA A 99 14.49 -6.29 2.90
CA ALA A 99 13.49 -5.88 3.88
C ALA A 99 12.57 -4.77 3.34
N LEU A 100 13.12 -3.80 2.61
CA LEU A 100 12.36 -2.76 1.92
C LEU A 100 11.42 -3.34 0.86
N ALA A 101 11.93 -4.22 -0.02
CA ALA A 101 11.13 -4.87 -1.05
C ALA A 101 10.03 -5.76 -0.44
N ALA A 102 10.31 -6.46 0.67
CA ALA A 102 9.30 -7.18 1.43
C ALA A 102 8.24 -6.23 2.00
N GLY A 103 8.65 -5.03 2.44
CA GLY A 103 7.74 -3.95 2.85
C GLY A 103 6.80 -3.55 1.71
N GLU A 104 7.33 -3.45 0.48
CA GLU A 104 6.53 -3.16 -0.71
C GLU A 104 5.52 -4.27 -1.07
N VAL A 105 5.77 -5.52 -0.68
CA VAL A 105 4.79 -6.62 -0.83
C VAL A 105 3.57 -6.41 0.08
N THR A 106 3.71 -5.70 1.21
CA THR A 106 2.58 -5.44 2.12
C THR A 106 1.48 -4.58 1.49
N TRP A 107 1.76 -3.85 0.40
CA TRP A 107 0.71 -3.20 -0.39
C TRP A 107 -0.27 -4.21 -0.99
N LEU A 108 0.20 -5.40 -1.38
CA LEU A 108 -0.68 -6.48 -1.83
C LEU A 108 -1.57 -6.96 -0.68
N VAL A 109 -1.01 -7.08 0.52
CA VAL A 109 -1.77 -7.43 1.73
C VAL A 109 -2.90 -6.43 1.95
N SER A 110 -2.63 -5.13 1.81
CA SER A 110 -3.66 -4.08 1.92
C SER A 110 -4.75 -4.22 0.85
N VAL A 111 -4.37 -4.50 -0.41
CA VAL A 111 -5.34 -4.72 -1.49
C VAL A 111 -6.21 -5.95 -1.22
N VAL A 112 -5.62 -7.07 -0.81
CA VAL A 112 -6.33 -8.31 -0.47
C VAL A 112 -7.26 -8.09 0.72
N ASN A 113 -6.79 -7.45 1.79
CA ASN A 113 -7.61 -7.11 2.96
C ASN A 113 -8.82 -6.27 2.55
N ASP A 114 -8.65 -5.28 1.67
CA ASP A 114 -9.75 -4.38 1.32
C ASP A 114 -10.77 -5.04 0.39
N VAL A 115 -10.34 -5.96 -0.49
CA VAL A 115 -11.29 -6.82 -1.22
C VAL A 115 -12.02 -7.74 -0.24
N ALA A 116 -11.29 -8.30 0.72
CA ALA A 116 -11.84 -9.18 1.75
C ALA A 116 -12.81 -8.46 2.71
N LEU A 117 -12.75 -7.13 2.86
CA LEU A 117 -13.65 -6.34 3.72
C LEU A 117 -15.13 -6.57 3.41
N ILE A 118 -15.49 -6.96 2.18
CA ILE A 118 -16.86 -7.32 1.79
C ILE A 118 -17.38 -8.46 2.69
N VAL A 119 -16.51 -9.39 3.05
CA VAL A 119 -16.79 -10.58 3.86
C VAL A 119 -16.39 -10.37 5.32
N THR A 120 -15.17 -9.88 5.57
CA THR A 120 -14.58 -9.81 6.91
C THR A 120 -15.13 -8.66 7.76
N LYS A 121 -15.54 -7.55 7.13
CA LYS A 121 -16.20 -6.39 7.76
C LYS A 121 -15.52 -5.98 9.09
N GLU A 122 -16.24 -6.06 10.20
CA GLU A 122 -15.81 -5.60 11.51
C GLU A 122 -14.63 -6.42 12.09
N TYR A 123 -14.41 -7.65 11.63
CA TYR A 123 -13.28 -8.47 12.08
C TYR A 123 -11.93 -7.95 11.58
N SER A 124 -11.90 -7.16 10.50
CA SER A 124 -10.65 -6.69 9.90
C SER A 124 -9.78 -5.88 10.85
N MET A 125 -10.38 -5.14 11.78
CA MET A 125 -9.64 -4.34 12.76
C MET A 125 -8.66 -5.18 13.60
N TYR A 126 -9.02 -6.43 13.91
CA TYR A 126 -8.20 -7.28 14.79
C TYR A 126 -6.99 -7.91 14.11
N TYR A 127 -7.13 -8.33 12.85
CA TYR A 127 -6.09 -9.13 12.19
C TYR A 127 -5.25 -8.35 11.18
N THR A 128 -5.76 -7.24 10.62
CA THR A 128 -5.12 -6.57 9.47
C THR A 128 -3.70 -6.10 9.79
N THR A 129 -3.46 -5.55 10.99
CA THR A 129 -2.11 -5.15 11.44
C THR A 129 -1.18 -6.32 11.64
N ALA A 130 -1.61 -7.32 12.39
CA ALA A 130 -0.82 -8.51 12.64
C ALA A 130 -0.48 -9.26 11.35
N ASN A 131 -1.45 -9.38 10.42
CA ASN A 131 -1.27 -10.04 9.13
C ASN A 131 -0.22 -9.33 8.25
N SER A 132 -0.25 -7.99 8.15
CA SER A 132 0.78 -7.28 7.38
C SER A 132 2.18 -7.47 7.96
N ILE A 133 2.32 -7.45 9.30
CA ILE A 133 3.62 -7.67 9.98
C ILE A 133 4.08 -9.12 9.75
N LEU A 134 3.18 -10.09 9.89
CA LEU A 134 3.47 -11.50 9.68
C LEU A 134 3.96 -11.76 8.25
N VAL A 135 3.22 -11.29 7.25
CA VAL A 135 3.61 -11.43 5.84
C VAL A 135 4.95 -10.75 5.58
N TRP A 136 5.16 -9.54 6.11
CA TRP A 136 6.43 -8.84 5.95
C TRP A 136 7.61 -9.66 6.50
N LEU A 137 7.47 -10.20 7.71
CA LEU A 137 8.50 -11.05 8.33
C LEU A 137 8.75 -12.32 7.52
N ILE A 138 7.70 -13.03 7.11
CA ILE A 138 7.84 -14.27 6.32
C ILE A 138 8.52 -13.98 4.98
N VAL A 139 8.08 -12.94 4.26
CA VAL A 139 8.65 -12.59 2.96
C VAL A 139 10.11 -12.14 3.10
N ALA A 140 10.42 -11.28 4.07
CA ALA A 140 11.78 -10.80 4.29
C ALA A 140 12.74 -11.94 4.69
N THR A 141 12.29 -12.84 5.57
CA THR A 141 13.09 -13.99 6.02
C THR A 141 13.30 -15.01 4.91
N LEU A 142 12.24 -15.39 4.19
CA LEU A 142 12.33 -16.31 3.06
C LEU A 142 13.25 -15.74 1.96
N ALA A 143 13.10 -14.46 1.64
CA ALA A 143 13.91 -13.82 0.61
C ALA A 143 15.38 -13.66 1.00
N GLY A 144 15.66 -13.43 2.28
CA GLY A 144 17.03 -13.33 2.80
C GLY A 144 17.71 -14.69 2.98
N ALA A 145 16.99 -15.70 3.46
CA ALA A 145 17.53 -17.04 3.72
C ALA A 145 17.76 -17.84 2.43
N PHE A 146 16.91 -17.64 1.43
CA PHE A 146 17.00 -18.29 0.13
C PHE A 146 17.01 -17.20 -0.94
N PRO A 147 18.16 -16.61 -1.31
CA PRO A 147 18.23 -15.65 -2.42
C PRO A 147 17.95 -16.31 -3.77
N VAL A 148 17.56 -15.54 -4.79
CA VAL A 148 17.35 -16.06 -6.15
C VAL A 148 18.70 -16.20 -6.85
N GLU A 149 18.99 -17.40 -7.33
CA GLU A 149 20.14 -17.67 -8.18
C GLU A 149 19.75 -17.58 -9.65
N ALA A 150 20.60 -16.95 -10.45
CA ALA A 150 20.37 -16.85 -11.88
C ALA A 150 20.84 -18.11 -12.61
N THR A 151 20.03 -18.59 -13.56
CA THR A 151 20.39 -19.73 -14.39
C THR A 151 20.95 -19.22 -15.72
N VAL A 152 22.21 -19.57 -16.02
CA VAL A 152 22.88 -19.24 -17.28
C VAL A 152 23.07 -20.53 -18.07
N SER A 153 22.43 -20.63 -19.23
CA SER A 153 22.59 -21.76 -20.16
C SER A 153 23.34 -21.30 -21.40
N LEU A 154 24.58 -21.77 -21.59
CA LEU A 154 25.43 -21.40 -22.72
C LEU A 154 25.25 -22.41 -23.85
N HIS A 155 24.78 -21.94 -25.01
CA HIS A 155 24.67 -22.76 -26.22
C HIS A 155 24.99 -21.91 -27.46
N PRO A 156 26.28 -21.69 -27.75
CA PRO A 156 26.70 -20.81 -28.82
C PRO A 156 26.31 -21.36 -30.19
N THR A 157 25.41 -20.65 -30.86
CA THR A 157 25.00 -20.91 -32.25
C THR A 157 25.28 -19.64 -33.07
N CYS A 158 26.21 -19.73 -34.02
CA CYS A 158 26.56 -18.62 -34.89
C CYS A 158 26.03 -18.89 -36.30
N VAL A 159 25.31 -17.93 -36.85
CA VAL A 159 24.88 -17.94 -38.24
C VAL A 159 25.51 -16.75 -38.97
N LEU A 160 25.99 -16.98 -40.19
CA LEU A 160 26.43 -15.91 -41.07
C LEU A 160 25.18 -15.21 -41.60
N ALA A 161 24.87 -14.02 -41.09
CA ALA A 161 23.74 -13.21 -41.53
C ALA A 161 24.02 -12.59 -42.92
N GLN A 162 25.30 -12.32 -43.20
CA GLN A 162 25.78 -11.90 -44.51
C GLN A 162 27.18 -12.48 -44.72
N VAL A 163 27.38 -13.21 -45.83
CA VAL A 163 28.69 -13.76 -46.22
C VAL A 163 29.69 -12.59 -46.30
N ASP A 164 30.83 -12.76 -45.63
CA ASP A 164 31.95 -11.79 -45.50
C ASP A 164 31.75 -10.53 -44.62
N PHE A 165 30.56 -10.25 -44.08
CA PHE A 165 30.33 -8.97 -43.37
C PHE A 165 29.73 -9.08 -41.97
N GLN A 166 28.99 -10.15 -41.64
CA GLN A 166 28.33 -10.22 -40.33
C GLN A 166 27.99 -11.66 -39.90
N ALA A 167 28.57 -12.10 -38.78
CA ALA A 167 28.12 -13.27 -38.03
C ALA A 167 27.26 -12.83 -36.84
N VAL A 168 26.05 -13.41 -36.73
CA VAL A 168 25.18 -13.21 -35.56
C VAL A 168 25.28 -14.48 -34.71
N CYS A 169 25.84 -14.34 -33.52
CA CYS A 169 25.99 -15.43 -32.56
C CYS A 169 25.00 -15.29 -31.42
N ASN A 170 24.21 -16.34 -31.19
CA ASN A 170 23.43 -16.51 -29.97
C ASN A 170 24.25 -17.36 -28.99
N SER A 171 24.91 -16.72 -28.02
CA SER A 171 25.85 -17.40 -27.12
C SER A 171 25.18 -18.18 -25.97
N GLY A 172 23.93 -17.86 -25.64
CA GLY A 172 23.22 -18.51 -24.54
C GLY A 172 21.96 -17.77 -24.08
N THR A 173 21.22 -18.40 -23.17
CA THR A 173 20.03 -17.82 -22.54
C THR A 173 20.30 -17.58 -21.05
N ILE A 174 19.92 -16.39 -20.57
CA ILE A 174 20.03 -16.00 -19.16
C ILE A 174 18.61 -15.92 -18.60
N ALA A 175 18.27 -16.85 -17.72
CA ALA A 175 17.01 -16.83 -16.99
C ALA A 175 17.25 -16.20 -15.61
N ILE A 176 16.72 -14.98 -15.42
CA ILE A 176 16.96 -14.16 -14.23
C ILE A 176 15.82 -14.33 -13.20
N GLY A 177 14.60 -14.68 -13.65
CA GLY A 177 13.41 -14.74 -12.81
C GLY A 177 12.89 -16.16 -12.56
N GLN A 178 12.38 -16.41 -11.36
CA GLN A 178 11.80 -17.69 -10.96
C GLN A 178 10.27 -17.56 -10.74
N ARG A 179 9.49 -18.22 -11.61
CA ARG A 179 8.00 -18.16 -11.55
C ARG A 179 7.44 -18.82 -10.29
N ASP A 180 8.01 -19.95 -9.87
CA ASP A 180 7.53 -20.68 -8.69
C ASP A 180 7.67 -19.84 -7.42
N ARG A 181 8.74 -19.06 -7.31
CA ARG A 181 8.97 -18.14 -6.21
C ARG A 181 7.96 -17.00 -6.19
N LEU A 182 7.66 -16.43 -7.35
CA LEU A 182 6.63 -15.39 -7.47
C LEU A 182 5.25 -15.92 -7.01
N LEU A 183 4.89 -17.14 -7.45
CA LEU A 183 3.65 -17.80 -7.05
C LEU A 183 3.63 -18.14 -5.56
N LEU A 184 4.75 -18.63 -5.02
CA LEU A 184 4.90 -18.91 -3.59
C LEU A 184 4.71 -17.65 -2.74
N LEU A 185 5.41 -16.55 -3.06
CA LEU A 185 5.30 -15.28 -2.33
C LEU A 185 3.88 -14.70 -2.43
N SER A 186 3.26 -14.78 -3.60
CA SER A 186 1.85 -14.37 -3.79
C SER A 186 0.89 -15.24 -2.97
N GLY A 187 1.15 -16.55 -2.95
CA GLY A 187 0.40 -17.52 -2.16
C GLY A 187 0.51 -17.29 -0.65
N ILE A 188 1.69 -16.89 -0.16
CA ILE A 188 1.91 -16.52 1.25
C ILE A 188 1.02 -15.32 1.63
N VAL A 189 0.95 -14.29 0.78
CA VAL A 189 0.11 -13.10 1.05
C VAL A 189 -1.36 -13.49 1.23
N VAL A 190 -1.89 -14.33 0.34
CA VAL A 190 -3.29 -14.77 0.39
C VAL A 190 -3.51 -15.77 1.52
N GLY A 191 -2.60 -16.73 1.71
CA GLY A 191 -2.68 -17.77 2.73
C GLY A 191 -2.63 -17.21 4.15
N CYS A 192 -1.70 -16.31 4.44
CA CYS A 192 -1.64 -15.61 5.74
C CYS A 192 -2.93 -14.84 6.00
N ASN A 193 -3.51 -14.19 4.99
CA ASN A 193 -4.78 -13.49 5.13
C ASN A 193 -5.91 -14.42 5.58
N ILE A 194 -6.07 -15.55 4.88
CA ILE A 194 -7.11 -16.56 5.17
C ILE A 194 -6.92 -17.13 6.58
N ILE A 195 -5.69 -17.47 6.96
CA ILE A 195 -5.38 -18.03 8.29
C ILE A 195 -5.68 -16.99 9.38
N CYS A 196 -5.16 -15.76 9.26
CA CYS A 196 -5.37 -14.71 10.25
C CYS A 196 -6.86 -14.37 10.41
N PHE A 197 -7.60 -14.27 9.29
CA PHE A 197 -9.05 -14.08 9.34
C PHE A 197 -9.77 -15.26 10.00
N GLY A 198 -9.41 -16.50 9.64
CA GLY A 198 -9.99 -17.71 10.22
C GLY A 198 -9.81 -17.77 11.73
N VAL A 199 -8.60 -17.48 12.21
CA VAL A 199 -8.28 -17.42 13.66
C VAL A 199 -9.15 -16.37 14.34
N VAL A 200 -9.17 -15.12 13.85
CA VAL A 200 -9.98 -14.06 14.47
C VAL A 200 -11.47 -14.40 14.44
N ARG A 201 -11.98 -15.00 13.36
CA ARG A 201 -13.39 -15.36 13.26
C ARG A 201 -13.81 -16.48 14.22
N VAL A 202 -12.88 -17.33 14.64
CA VAL A 202 -13.13 -18.42 15.61
C VAL A 202 -13.02 -17.90 17.05
N TYR A 203 -12.02 -17.06 17.35
CA TYR A 203 -11.69 -16.69 18.73
C TYR A 203 -12.25 -15.34 19.18
N MET A 204 -12.64 -14.46 18.26
CA MET A 204 -13.13 -13.12 18.59
C MET A 204 -14.62 -12.98 18.28
N GLU A 205 -15.33 -12.28 19.16
CA GLU A 205 -16.69 -11.86 18.88
C GLU A 205 -16.72 -10.72 17.85
N ARG A 206 -17.82 -10.64 17.09
CA ARG A 206 -17.99 -9.57 16.10
C ARG A 206 -18.15 -8.21 16.80
N PRO A 207 -17.29 -7.22 16.53
CA PRO A 207 -17.45 -5.92 17.14
C PRO A 207 -18.67 -5.19 16.59
N LYS A 208 -19.28 -4.35 17.42
CA LYS A 208 -20.43 -3.52 17.02
C LYS A 208 -19.95 -2.23 16.36
N THR A 209 -20.12 -2.09 15.04
CA THR A 209 -19.85 -0.82 14.35
C THR A 209 -21.03 0.14 14.51
N ARG A 210 -20.82 1.23 15.25
CA ARG A 210 -21.81 2.30 15.46
C ARG A 210 -21.79 3.38 14.38
N VAL A 211 -20.78 3.40 13.51
CA VAL A 211 -20.64 4.41 12.45
C VAL A 211 -21.53 4.08 11.25
N ARG A 212 -22.47 4.99 10.94
CA ARG A 212 -23.44 4.87 9.83
C ARG A 212 -23.20 5.85 8.68
N SER A 213 -22.09 6.59 8.69
CA SER A 213 -21.83 7.63 7.68
C SER A 213 -21.58 7.03 6.30
N LEU A 214 -22.31 7.51 5.28
CA LEU A 214 -22.09 7.15 3.87
C LEU A 214 -20.87 7.86 3.25
N LEU A 215 -20.34 8.88 3.92
CA LEU A 215 -19.15 9.63 3.47
C LEU A 215 -17.84 8.89 3.76
N LEU A 216 -17.87 7.84 4.59
CA LEU A 216 -16.70 7.00 4.85
C LEU A 216 -16.61 5.86 3.84
N SER A 217 -15.42 5.67 3.27
CA SER A 217 -15.09 4.41 2.60
C SER A 217 -15.08 3.24 3.57
N SER A 218 -15.33 2.02 3.07
CA SER A 218 -15.34 0.78 3.87
C SER A 218 -14.09 0.60 4.73
N GLY A 219 -12.89 0.87 4.17
CA GLY A 219 -11.64 0.83 4.95
C GLY A 219 -11.67 1.76 6.16
N ALA A 220 -12.02 3.04 5.97
CA ALA A 220 -12.16 4.00 7.06
C ALA A 220 -13.23 3.58 8.09
N LYS A 221 -14.29 2.87 7.68
CA LYS A 221 -15.38 2.42 8.56
C LYS A 221 -15.01 1.21 9.43
N PHE A 222 -14.13 0.35 8.94
CA PHE A 222 -13.81 -0.93 9.62
C PHE A 222 -12.38 -0.98 10.19
N LEU A 223 -11.47 -0.13 9.73
CA LEU A 223 -10.08 -0.10 10.20
C LEU A 223 -9.79 1.04 11.18
N PHE A 224 -10.55 2.15 11.13
CA PHE A 224 -10.32 3.25 12.07
C PHE A 224 -10.84 2.94 13.48
N ALA A 225 -10.12 3.45 14.47
CA ALA A 225 -10.58 3.54 15.83
C ALA A 225 -11.66 4.65 15.93
N HIS A 226 -12.87 4.24 16.35
CA HIS A 226 -14.03 5.13 16.48
C HIS A 226 -14.40 5.47 17.94
N HIS A 227 -13.57 5.07 18.92
CA HIS A 227 -13.85 5.21 20.34
C HIS A 227 -14.04 6.68 20.76
N ASN A 228 -15.09 6.97 21.55
CA ASN A 228 -15.41 8.31 22.06
C ASN A 228 -15.58 9.42 21.01
N ARG A 229 -15.91 9.08 19.76
CA ARG A 229 -16.10 10.03 18.65
C ARG A 229 -17.57 10.23 18.24
N ILE A 230 -18.50 9.53 18.86
CA ILE A 230 -19.93 9.64 18.56
C ILE A 230 -20.60 10.41 19.70
N VAL A 231 -21.13 11.59 19.39
CA VAL A 231 -21.84 12.45 20.33
C VAL A 231 -23.21 12.75 19.73
N GLN A 232 -24.28 12.48 20.48
CA GLN A 232 -25.66 12.71 20.02
C GLN A 232 -25.95 12.07 18.64
N ASP A 233 -25.48 10.84 18.41
CA ASP A 233 -25.60 10.09 17.15
C ASP A 233 -24.88 10.71 15.93
N VAL A 234 -24.07 11.76 16.13
CA VAL A 234 -23.20 12.35 15.11
C VAL A 234 -21.77 11.85 15.30
N TYR A 235 -21.18 11.36 14.22
CA TYR A 235 -19.79 10.91 14.21
C TYR A 235 -18.84 12.08 13.89
N TYR A 236 -17.89 12.34 14.80
CA TYR A 236 -16.89 13.39 14.68
C TYR A 236 -15.54 12.80 14.26
N LEU A 237 -15.14 13.02 13.02
CA LEU A 237 -13.87 12.55 12.47
C LEU A 237 -12.80 13.64 12.61
N ASP A 238 -11.63 13.34 13.16
CA ASP A 238 -10.55 14.32 13.20
C ASP A 238 -10.03 14.63 11.79
N ARG A 239 -9.47 15.82 11.59
CA ARG A 239 -9.08 16.32 10.26
C ARG A 239 -7.96 15.51 9.62
N ALA A 240 -7.07 14.93 10.41
CA ALA A 240 -5.99 14.08 9.89
C ALA A 240 -6.56 12.75 9.39
N SER A 241 -7.42 12.09 10.17
CA SER A 241 -8.15 10.88 9.74
C SER A 241 -9.06 11.16 8.54
N ALA A 242 -9.66 12.35 8.47
CA ALA A 242 -10.44 12.79 7.31
C ALA A 242 -9.57 12.85 6.04
N ALA A 243 -8.34 13.37 6.13
CA ALA A 243 -7.40 13.37 5.00
C ALA A 243 -7.09 11.96 4.52
N LEU A 244 -6.80 11.02 5.42
CA LEU A 244 -6.61 9.60 5.06
C LEU A 244 -7.86 9.00 4.42
N ALA A 245 -9.05 9.38 4.92
CA ALA A 245 -10.32 8.99 4.34
C ALA A 245 -10.64 9.70 3.01
N GLY A 246 -9.78 10.58 2.48
CA GLY A 246 -9.98 11.26 1.19
C GLY A 246 -10.87 12.49 1.27
N ILE A 247 -11.03 13.07 2.46
CA ILE A 247 -11.83 14.27 2.72
C ILE A 247 -10.89 15.41 3.12
N ILE A 248 -10.72 16.38 2.22
CA ILE A 248 -9.93 17.58 2.49
C ILE A 248 -10.82 18.58 3.21
N THR A 249 -10.38 19.06 4.38
CA THR A 249 -11.16 19.99 5.20
C THR A 249 -10.54 21.38 5.24
N TYR A 250 -11.36 22.41 5.04
CA TYR A 250 -10.99 23.80 5.17
C TYR A 250 -12.00 24.53 6.06
N ARG A 251 -11.50 25.18 7.13
CA ARG A 251 -12.35 25.94 8.07
C ARG A 251 -12.26 27.42 7.74
N GLN A 252 -13.40 28.03 7.43
CA GLN A 252 -13.53 29.47 7.25
C GLN A 252 -14.56 30.02 8.24
N GLY A 253 -14.09 30.69 9.29
CA GLY A 253 -14.94 31.19 10.37
C GLY A 253 -15.77 30.07 11.01
N ARG A 254 -17.11 30.17 10.91
CA ARG A 254 -18.08 29.21 11.48
C ARG A 254 -18.57 28.16 10.48
N ARG A 255 -17.90 27.98 9.34
CA ARG A 255 -18.23 26.96 8.35
C ARG A 255 -17.02 26.07 8.10
N MET A 256 -17.28 24.77 8.00
CA MET A 256 -16.29 23.79 7.56
C MET A 256 -16.67 23.32 6.16
N PHE A 257 -15.79 23.59 5.21
CA PHE A 257 -15.85 23.07 3.85
C PHE A 257 -15.12 21.74 3.80
N MET A 258 -15.71 20.76 3.12
CA MET A 258 -15.14 19.43 2.96
C MET A 258 -15.22 19.02 1.49
N LEU A 259 -14.06 18.74 0.89
CA LEU A 259 -13.96 18.21 -0.46
C LEU A 259 -13.73 16.71 -0.36
N ASP A 260 -14.72 15.91 -0.75
CA ASP A 260 -14.57 14.47 -0.90
C ASP A 260 -13.93 14.18 -2.26
N VAL A 261 -12.68 13.73 -2.24
CA VAL A 261 -11.89 13.44 -3.45
C VAL A 261 -12.40 12.21 -4.18
N LYS A 262 -13.09 11.29 -3.49
CA LYS A 262 -13.68 10.10 -4.13
C LYS A 262 -14.90 10.48 -4.96
N LEU A 263 -15.74 11.36 -4.39
CA LEU A 263 -16.98 11.81 -5.03
C LEU A 263 -16.78 13.04 -5.92
N TRP A 264 -15.64 13.72 -5.81
CA TRP A 264 -15.39 15.04 -6.40
C TRP A 264 -16.48 16.08 -6.03
N ARG A 265 -16.97 16.02 -4.78
CA ARG A 265 -18.04 16.88 -4.27
C ARG A 265 -17.57 17.73 -3.11
N LEU A 266 -17.91 19.01 -3.16
CA LEU A 266 -17.72 19.95 -2.07
C LEU A 266 -19.00 20.03 -1.23
N PHE A 267 -18.87 19.79 0.07
CA PHE A 267 -19.92 19.99 1.05
C PHE A 267 -19.52 21.09 2.03
N SER A 268 -20.52 21.71 2.65
CA SER A 268 -20.29 22.69 3.72
C SER A 268 -21.23 22.39 4.88
N THR A 269 -20.71 22.43 6.09
CA THR A 269 -21.50 22.27 7.31
C THR A 269 -21.25 23.44 8.26
N PRO A 270 -22.30 24.02 8.87
CA PRO A 270 -22.12 25.01 9.92
C PRO A 270 -21.53 24.33 11.16
N LEU A 271 -20.47 24.92 11.72
CA LEU A 271 -19.95 24.51 13.02
C LEU A 271 -20.89 25.08 14.09
N SER A 272 -21.66 24.22 14.74
CA SER A 272 -22.51 24.60 15.88
C SER A 272 -21.63 25.05 17.05
N LEU A 273 -21.98 26.17 17.70
CA LEU A 273 -21.37 26.62 18.96
C LEU A 273 -21.58 25.65 20.14
N GLY A 274 -22.26 24.51 19.92
CA GLY A 274 -22.53 23.47 20.88
C GLY A 274 -21.32 22.61 21.20
N ASN A 275 -20.38 23.17 21.98
CA ASN A 275 -20.03 22.71 23.33
C ASN A 275 -18.59 23.18 23.63
N LYS A 276 -18.45 24.40 24.18
CA LYS A 276 -17.16 24.95 24.65
C LYS A 276 -16.42 24.04 25.65
N SER A 277 -17.07 22.98 26.14
CA SER A 277 -16.53 21.97 27.03
C SER A 277 -15.52 21.01 26.38
N ASN A 278 -15.56 20.77 25.07
CA ASN A 278 -14.72 19.74 24.41
C ASN A 278 -14.01 20.28 23.16
N SER A 279 -12.75 20.74 23.33
CA SER A 279 -11.87 21.21 22.25
C SER A 279 -11.66 20.20 21.10
N MET A 280 -11.85 18.92 21.40
CA MET A 280 -11.81 17.80 20.45
C MET A 280 -12.94 17.81 19.43
N LEU A 281 -14.13 18.31 19.80
CA LEU A 281 -15.29 18.35 18.90
C LEU A 281 -15.26 19.59 18.00
N ASP A 282 -14.73 20.71 18.49
CA ASP A 282 -14.62 21.97 17.73
C ASP A 282 -13.62 21.89 16.56
N SER A 283 -12.62 21.02 16.70
CA SER A 283 -11.61 20.78 15.66
C SER A 283 -11.95 19.63 14.72
N ALA A 284 -12.97 18.82 15.03
CA ALA A 284 -13.36 17.65 14.27
C ALA A 284 -14.45 17.95 13.22
N LEU A 285 -14.51 17.10 12.20
CA LEU A 285 -15.50 17.12 11.13
C LEU A 285 -16.75 16.35 11.58
N PRO A 286 -17.92 17.00 11.73
CA PRO A 286 -19.17 16.30 11.97
C PRO A 286 -19.69 15.66 10.68
N LEU A 287 -19.82 14.34 10.69
CA LEU A 287 -20.32 13.55 9.57
C LEU A 287 -21.80 13.22 9.78
N CYS A 288 -22.66 14.13 9.33
CA CYS A 288 -24.10 13.90 9.25
C CYS A 288 -24.43 13.16 7.96
N ASN A 289 -25.31 12.16 8.03
CA ASN A 289 -25.83 11.55 6.81
C ASN A 289 -26.65 12.58 6.03
N PRO A 290 -26.49 12.66 4.69
CA PRO A 290 -27.39 13.45 3.88
C PRO A 290 -28.82 12.95 4.09
N LYS A 291 -29.74 13.89 4.34
CA LYS A 291 -31.19 13.62 4.33
C LYS A 291 -31.66 13.37 2.91
#